data_AF-A0A1X0QF46-F1
#
_entry.id   AF-A0A1X0QF46-F1
#
_cell.length_a   1.000
_cell.length_b   1.000
_cell.length_c   1.000
_cell.angle_alpha   90.00
_cell.angle_beta   90.00
_cell.angle_gamma   90.00
#
_symmetry.space_group_name_H-M   'P 1'
#
loop_
_entity.id
_entity.type
_entity.pdbx_description
1 polymer ?
#
loop_
_entity_poly.entity_id
_entity_poly.type
_entity_poly.pdbx_seq_one_letter_code
_entity_poly.pdbx_strand_id
1 'polypeptide(L)'
;MVNIYQYIVLELINKNYTKKEEIKLQSGIEDSILELILNSLITNDVIRLKEDKYSFKENNKKVGVVYDLRIEWEDEINKEVDIPSYHQALAVNQLKTHKKINQLDLFEKIKKLTKYKCTSECFNNLIKCLEDKGLCEINTDSITYIE
;
A
#
# COMPACT_ATOMS: atom_id res chain seq x y z
N MET A 1 -15.76 -14.61 -11.80
CA MET A 1 -16.72 -14.46 -10.70
C MET A 1 -16.56 -13.04 -10.20
N VAL A 2 -17.54 -12.17 -10.43
CA VAL A 2 -17.40 -10.73 -10.17
C VAL A 2 -17.43 -10.48 -8.66
N ASN A 3 -16.55 -9.61 -8.14
CA ASN A 3 -16.61 -9.25 -6.71
C ASN A 3 -17.86 -8.39 -6.43
N ILE A 4 -18.33 -8.33 -5.18
CA ILE A 4 -19.61 -7.66 -4.85
C ILE A 4 -19.62 -6.17 -5.25
N TYR A 5 -18.50 -5.46 -5.12
CA TYR A 5 -18.40 -4.06 -5.49
C TYR A 5 -18.39 -3.84 -7.00
N GLN A 6 -17.68 -4.69 -7.74
CA GLN A 6 -17.73 -4.72 -9.20
C GLN A 6 -19.14 -5.02 -9.70
N TYR A 7 -19.85 -5.96 -9.06
CA TYR A 7 -21.24 -6.27 -9.39
C TYR A 7 -22.14 -5.04 -9.21
N ILE A 8 -22.02 -4.34 -8.07
CA ILE A 8 -22.79 -3.12 -7.79
C ILE A 8 -22.51 -2.05 -8.85
N VAL A 9 -21.25 -1.79 -9.19
CA VAL A 9 -20.87 -0.79 -10.21
C VAL A 9 -21.45 -1.15 -11.59
N LEU A 10 -21.36 -2.41 -12.00
CA LEU A 10 -21.92 -2.87 -13.28
C LEU A 10 -23.45 -2.77 -13.30
N GLU A 11 -24.13 -3.10 -12.20
CA GLU A 11 -25.58 -2.96 -12.07
C GLU A 11 -26.01 -1.48 -12.18
N LEU A 12 -25.26 -0.56 -11.58
CA LEU A 12 -25.52 0.88 -11.66
C LEU A 12 -25.33 1.43 -13.08
N ILE A 13 -24.27 1.02 -13.78
CA ILE A 13 -24.07 1.38 -15.20
C ILE A 13 -25.22 0.83 -16.05
N ASN A 14 -25.68 -0.40 -15.78
CA ASN A 14 -26.84 -0.99 -16.45
C ASN A 14 -28.16 -0.24 -16.17
N LYS A 15 -28.25 0.45 -15.03
CA LYS A 15 -29.35 1.36 -14.66
C LYS A 15 -29.16 2.80 -15.18
N ASN A 16 -28.18 3.05 -16.05
CA ASN A 16 -27.83 4.35 -16.63
C ASN A 16 -27.21 5.37 -15.66
N TYR A 17 -26.69 4.96 -14.51
CA TYR A 17 -25.77 5.80 -13.75
C TYR A 17 -24.41 5.74 -14.43
N THR A 18 -24.06 6.79 -15.16
CA THR A 18 -22.91 6.76 -16.08
C THR A 18 -21.77 7.65 -15.65
N LYS A 19 -21.97 8.58 -14.72
CA LYS A 19 -20.89 9.43 -14.19
C LYS A 19 -20.29 8.85 -12.91
N LYS A 20 -19.01 9.13 -12.66
CA LYS A 20 -18.30 8.63 -11.46
C LYS A 20 -19.01 9.07 -10.18
N GLU A 21 -19.44 10.34 -10.10
CA GLU A 21 -20.09 10.94 -8.94
C GLU A 21 -21.45 10.33 -8.66
N GLU A 22 -22.21 10.00 -9.72
CA GLU A 22 -23.50 9.32 -9.62
C GLU A 22 -23.33 7.89 -9.09
N ILE A 23 -22.38 7.15 -9.66
CA ILE A 23 -22.06 5.78 -9.24
C ILE A 23 -21.57 5.79 -7.78
N LYS A 24 -20.72 6.74 -7.40
CA LYS A 24 -20.25 6.92 -6.01
C LYS A 24 -21.41 7.14 -5.05
N LEU A 25 -22.28 8.10 -5.36
CA LEU A 25 -23.42 8.45 -4.51
C LEU A 25 -24.37 7.26 -4.32
N GLN A 26 -24.64 6.50 -5.38
CA GLN A 26 -25.58 5.37 -5.33
C GLN A 26 -24.98 4.09 -4.74
N SER A 27 -23.69 3.86 -4.93
CA SER A 27 -23.00 2.66 -4.42
C SER A 27 -22.56 2.80 -2.97
N GLY A 28 -22.34 4.03 -2.48
CA GLY A 28 -21.74 4.28 -1.17
C GLY A 28 -20.27 3.85 -1.08
N ILE A 29 -19.63 3.56 -2.20
CA ILE A 29 -18.23 3.14 -2.26
C ILE A 29 -17.31 4.36 -2.11
N GLU A 30 -16.25 4.22 -1.31
CA GLU A 30 -15.22 5.26 -1.15
C GLU A 30 -14.55 5.59 -2.50
N ASP A 31 -14.15 6.84 -2.69
CA ASP A 31 -13.65 7.33 -3.99
C ASP A 31 -12.44 6.54 -4.51
N SER A 32 -11.48 6.27 -3.61
CA SER A 32 -10.26 5.50 -3.90
C SER A 32 -10.57 4.07 -4.35
N ILE A 33 -11.48 3.39 -3.64
CA ILE A 33 -11.95 2.05 -3.99
C ILE A 33 -12.70 2.05 -5.32
N LEU A 34 -13.57 3.05 -5.54
CA LEU A 34 -14.35 3.16 -6.75
C LEU A 34 -13.47 3.37 -7.99
N GLU A 35 -12.41 4.18 -7.88
CA GLU A 35 -11.42 4.34 -8.94
C GLU A 35 -10.73 3.03 -9.29
N LEU A 36 -10.29 2.27 -8.30
CA LEU A 36 -9.68 0.95 -8.51
C LEU A 36 -10.63 -0.01 -9.24
N ILE A 37 -11.90 -0.04 -8.81
CA ILE A 37 -12.93 -0.87 -9.45
C ILE A 37 -13.14 -0.46 -10.91
N LEU A 38 -13.32 0.83 -11.19
CA LEU A 38 -13.57 1.33 -12.55
C LEU A 38 -12.37 1.09 -13.46
N ASN A 39 -11.16 1.37 -12.99
CA ASN A 39 -9.91 1.11 -13.71
C ASN A 39 -9.76 -0.39 -14.01
N SER A 40 -10.07 -1.25 -13.05
CA SER A 40 -10.06 -2.70 -13.22
C SER A 40 -11.04 -3.14 -14.32
N LEU A 41 -12.28 -2.64 -14.29
CA LEU A 41 -13.30 -2.97 -15.30
C LEU A 41 -12.94 -2.45 -16.70
N ILE A 42 -12.30 -1.29 -16.81
CA ILE A 42 -11.77 -0.76 -18.08
C ILE A 42 -10.63 -1.62 -18.60
N THR A 43 -9.68 -1.97 -17.73
CA THR A 43 -8.49 -2.77 -18.08
C THR A 43 -8.87 -4.17 -18.56
N ASN A 44 -9.92 -4.73 -17.98
CA ASN A 44 -10.49 -6.03 -18.36
C ASN A 44 -11.49 -5.96 -19.53
N ASP A 45 -11.56 -4.82 -20.22
CA ASP A 45 -12.36 -4.64 -21.44
C ASP A 45 -13.88 -4.82 -21.24
N VAL A 46 -14.37 -4.62 -20.01
CA VAL A 46 -15.79 -4.79 -19.63
C VAL A 46 -16.59 -3.52 -19.92
N ILE A 47 -16.01 -2.38 -19.51
CA ILE A 47 -16.59 -1.05 -19.67
C ILE A 47 -15.62 -0.13 -20.40
N ARG A 48 -16.12 1.00 -20.87
CA ARG A 48 -15.34 2.09 -21.44
C ARG A 48 -15.77 3.42 -20.83
N LEU A 49 -14.82 4.32 -20.66
CA LEU A 49 -15.05 5.72 -20.35
C LEU A 49 -14.99 6.53 -21.65
N LYS A 50 -16.06 7.24 -21.98
CA LYS A 50 -16.12 8.18 -23.12
C LYS A 50 -16.87 9.43 -22.69
N GLU A 51 -16.30 10.61 -22.93
CA GLU A 51 -16.95 11.89 -22.60
C GLU A 51 -17.46 11.93 -21.15
N ASP A 52 -16.62 11.47 -20.22
CA ASP A 52 -16.93 11.40 -18.78
C ASP A 52 -18.09 10.46 -18.40
N LYS A 53 -18.43 9.51 -19.29
CA LYS A 53 -19.48 8.51 -19.06
C LYS A 53 -18.98 7.09 -19.24
N TYR A 54 -19.32 6.24 -18.28
CA TYR A 54 -19.07 4.80 -18.31
C TYR A 54 -20.17 4.07 -19.09
N SER A 55 -19.80 3.14 -19.97
CA SER A 55 -20.73 2.28 -20.72
C SER A 55 -20.12 0.89 -20.95
N PHE A 56 -20.95 -0.12 -21.16
CA PHE A 56 -20.49 -1.47 -21.52
C PHE A 56 -19.85 -1.50 -22.91
N LYS A 57 -18.85 -2.37 -23.10
CA LYS A 57 -18.34 -2.73 -24.44
C LYS A 57 -19.22 -3.83 -25.05
N GLU A 58 -19.51 -3.72 -26.35
CA GLU A 58 -20.48 -4.59 -27.04
C GLU A 58 -19.95 -6.02 -27.33
N ASN A 59 -18.64 -6.26 -27.19
CA ASN A 59 -18.01 -7.56 -27.47
C ASN A 59 -17.91 -8.45 -26.22
N ASN A 60 -19.04 -8.96 -25.75
CA ASN A 60 -19.12 -9.81 -24.56
C ASN A 60 -18.74 -11.27 -24.85
N LYS A 61 -17.44 -11.57 -25.00
CA LYS A 61 -16.96 -12.90 -24.54
C LYS A 61 -17.07 -12.88 -23.02
N LYS A 62 -17.62 -13.93 -22.39
CA LYS A 62 -17.74 -14.03 -20.92
C LYS A 62 -16.36 -13.84 -20.27
N VAL A 63 -16.02 -12.61 -19.90
CA VAL A 63 -14.78 -12.31 -19.20
C VAL A 63 -15.01 -12.68 -17.74
N GLY A 64 -14.28 -13.68 -17.26
CA GLY A 64 -14.23 -14.01 -15.85
C GLY A 64 -13.47 -12.92 -15.11
N VAL A 65 -14.11 -11.79 -14.83
CA VAL A 65 -13.47 -10.70 -14.08
C VAL A 65 -13.47 -11.09 -12.61
N VAL A 66 -12.30 -11.48 -12.11
CA VAL A 66 -11.99 -11.55 -10.68
C VAL A 66 -10.80 -10.63 -10.51
N TYR A 67 -11.02 -9.37 -10.15
CA TYR A 67 -9.92 -8.56 -9.61
C TYR A 67 -10.02 -8.68 -8.11
N ASP A 68 -9.07 -9.39 -7.52
CA ASP A 68 -9.00 -9.59 -6.08
C ASP A 68 -8.42 -8.31 -5.47
N LEU A 69 -9.27 -7.31 -5.25
CA LEU A 69 -8.92 -6.05 -4.57
C LEU A 69 -8.28 -6.28 -3.19
N ARG A 70 -8.39 -7.49 -2.64
CA ARG A 70 -7.73 -7.89 -1.40
C ARG A 70 -6.20 -7.86 -1.55
N ILE A 71 -5.66 -8.26 -2.71
CA ILE A 71 -4.21 -8.44 -2.87
C ILE A 71 -3.49 -7.08 -2.89
N GLU A 72 -4.05 -6.05 -3.52
CA GLU A 72 -3.40 -4.72 -3.57
C GLU A 72 -3.50 -3.96 -2.25
N TRP A 73 -4.64 -4.04 -1.54
CA TRP A 73 -4.84 -3.36 -0.26
C TRP A 73 -4.11 -4.04 0.91
N GLU A 74 -4.13 -5.37 0.98
CA GLU A 74 -3.35 -6.09 1.99
C GLU A 74 -1.85 -5.90 1.72
N ASP A 75 -1.39 -5.89 0.46
CA ASP A 75 0.03 -5.64 0.17
C ASP A 75 0.47 -4.19 0.49
N GLU A 76 -0.37 -3.17 0.29
CA GLU A 76 -0.02 -1.78 0.66
C GLU A 76 -0.06 -1.54 2.17
N ILE A 77 -1.09 -2.02 2.87
CA ILE A 77 -1.19 -1.87 4.33
C ILE A 77 -0.10 -2.70 5.02
N ASN A 78 0.19 -3.91 4.54
CA ASN A 78 1.33 -4.71 5.05
C ASN A 78 2.66 -4.03 4.72
N LYS A 79 2.82 -3.37 3.57
CA LYS A 79 4.04 -2.58 3.29
C LYS A 79 4.19 -1.39 4.23
N GLU A 80 3.13 -0.67 4.56
CA GLU A 80 3.21 0.51 5.42
C GLU A 80 3.45 0.16 6.90
N VAL A 81 2.94 -0.97 7.40
CA VAL A 81 3.08 -1.35 8.83
C VAL A 81 4.21 -2.36 9.05
N ASP A 82 4.40 -3.33 8.15
CA ASP A 82 5.39 -4.39 8.36
C ASP A 82 6.81 -3.99 7.96
N ILE A 83 6.99 -3.14 6.95
CA ILE A 83 8.34 -2.72 6.53
C ILE A 83 9.03 -1.91 7.64
N PRO A 84 8.39 -0.90 8.26
CA PRO A 84 9.01 -0.18 9.37
C PRO A 84 9.31 -1.09 10.55
N SER A 85 8.37 -1.98 10.90
CA SER A 85 8.54 -2.95 11.99
C SER A 85 9.68 -3.94 11.72
N TYR A 86 9.83 -4.38 10.47
CA TYR A 86 10.93 -5.23 10.03
C TYR A 86 12.28 -4.51 10.11
N HIS A 87 12.36 -3.26 9.64
CA HIS A 87 13.56 -2.44 9.80
C HIS A 87 13.90 -2.20 11.28
N GLN A 88 12.91 -1.99 12.15
CA GLN A 88 13.09 -1.90 13.61
C GLN A 88 13.70 -3.17 14.19
N ALA A 89 13.18 -4.34 13.84
CA ALA A 89 13.71 -5.61 14.29
C ALA A 89 15.18 -5.80 13.86
N LEU A 90 15.52 -5.48 12.60
CA LEU A 90 16.90 -5.54 12.11
C LEU A 90 17.82 -4.57 12.86
N ALA A 91 17.38 -3.33 13.08
CA ALA A 91 18.15 -2.31 13.78
C ALA A 91 18.41 -2.71 15.24
N VAL A 92 17.37 -3.14 15.96
CA VAL A 92 17.49 -3.63 17.36
C VAL A 92 18.42 -4.84 17.44
N ASN A 93 18.36 -5.77 16.49
CA ASN A 93 19.27 -6.91 16.47
C ASN A 93 20.74 -6.48 16.29
N GLN A 94 21.00 -5.53 15.39
CA GLN A 94 22.34 -4.98 15.22
C GLN A 94 22.82 -4.24 16.47
N LEU A 95 21.96 -3.48 17.12
CA LEU A 95 22.26 -2.73 18.36
C LEU A 95 22.47 -3.65 19.57
N LYS A 96 21.71 -4.75 19.69
CA LYS A 96 21.94 -5.76 20.73
C LYS A 96 23.29 -6.45 20.55
N THR A 97 23.66 -6.74 19.29
CA THR A 97 24.93 -7.37 18.94
C THR A 97 26.11 -6.40 19.12
N HIS A 98 25.93 -5.15 18.69
CA HIS A 98 26.92 -4.08 18.75
C HIS A 98 26.32 -2.97 19.61
N LYS A 99 26.57 -3.05 20.93
CA LYS A 99 26.01 -2.15 21.95
C LYS A 99 26.17 -0.66 21.63
N LYS A 100 27.16 -0.31 20.80
CA LYS A 100 27.35 1.01 20.20
C LYS A 100 27.76 0.84 18.74
N ILE A 101 27.13 1.58 17.83
CA ILE A 101 27.40 1.51 16.38
C ILE A 101 27.36 2.91 15.76
N ASN A 102 28.18 3.15 14.74
CA ASN A 102 28.10 4.40 13.97
C ASN A 102 26.78 4.43 13.17
N GLN A 103 26.17 5.62 13.04
CA GLN A 103 24.89 5.79 12.33
C GLN A 103 24.96 5.33 10.87
N LEU A 104 26.03 5.70 10.14
CA LEU A 104 26.23 5.31 8.75
C LEU A 104 26.46 3.80 8.60
N ASP A 105 27.21 3.20 9.53
CA ASP A 105 27.45 1.76 9.53
C ASP A 105 26.15 0.98 9.77
N LEU A 106 25.30 1.44 10.70
CA LEU A 106 23.99 0.83 10.94
C LEU A 106 23.09 0.96 9.71
N PHE A 107 23.05 2.13 9.07
CA PHE A 107 22.26 2.36 7.87
C PHE A 107 22.66 1.41 6.72
N GLU A 108 23.96 1.30 6.44
CA GLU A 108 24.46 0.41 5.39
C GLU A 108 24.27 -1.07 5.73
N LYS A 109 24.36 -1.45 7.01
CA LYS A 109 24.01 -2.81 7.46
C LYS A 109 22.53 -3.12 7.22
N ILE A 110 21.62 -2.21 7.57
CA ILE A 110 20.19 -2.41 7.36
C ILE A 110 19.91 -2.59 5.87
N LYS A 111 20.45 -1.72 5.00
CA LYS A 111 20.29 -1.83 3.54
C LYS A 111 20.76 -3.16 2.96
N LYS A 112 21.81 -3.75 3.51
CA LYS A 112 22.32 -5.07 3.09
C LYS A 112 21.48 -6.24 3.60
N LEU A 113 20.82 -6.09 4.75
CA LEU A 113 20.03 -7.15 5.39
C LEU A 113 18.56 -7.16 4.95
N THR A 114 18.03 -6.01 4.53
CA THR A 114 16.64 -5.89 4.10
C THR A 114 16.47 -6.19 2.61
N LYS A 115 15.33 -6.79 2.26
CA LYS A 115 14.86 -6.87 0.86
C LYS A 115 14.05 -5.65 0.43
N TYR A 116 13.73 -4.74 1.36
CA TYR A 116 12.90 -3.56 1.14
C TYR A 116 13.75 -2.29 1.02
N LYS A 117 13.24 -1.27 0.32
CA LYS A 117 13.96 -0.01 0.16
C LYS A 117 14.03 0.73 1.50
N CYS A 118 15.24 1.03 1.98
CA CYS A 118 15.49 1.89 3.13
C CYS A 118 16.19 3.19 2.67
N THR A 119 15.43 4.28 2.61
CA THR A 119 15.96 5.63 2.32
C THR A 119 16.55 6.27 3.58
N SER A 120 17.33 7.35 3.43
CA SER A 120 17.86 8.09 4.58
C SER A 120 16.74 8.65 5.46
N GLU A 121 15.64 9.10 4.87
CA GLU A 121 14.45 9.55 5.61
C GLU A 121 13.80 8.41 6.41
N CYS A 122 13.63 7.24 5.79
CA CYS A 122 13.14 6.04 6.46
C CYS A 122 14.04 5.66 7.65
N PHE A 123 15.37 5.70 7.46
CA PHE A 123 16.33 5.42 8.52
C PHE A 123 16.28 6.44 9.66
N ASN A 124 16.16 7.73 9.36
CA ASN A 124 16.05 8.77 10.38
C ASN A 124 14.78 8.63 11.22
N ASN A 125 13.65 8.32 10.58
CA ASN A 125 12.39 8.04 11.28
C ASN A 125 12.48 6.76 12.13
N LEU A 126 13.17 5.74 11.61
CA LEU A 126 13.42 4.48 12.29
C LEU A 126 14.20 4.68 13.59
N ILE A 127 15.35 5.36 13.55
CA ILE A 127 16.20 5.55 14.74
C ILE A 127 15.51 6.42 15.78
N LYS A 128 14.79 7.46 15.35
CA LYS A 128 13.99 8.31 16.24
C LYS A 128 12.91 7.51 16.95
N CYS A 129 12.22 6.62 16.23
CA CYS A 129 11.21 5.76 16.83
C CYS A 129 11.81 4.79 17.88
N LEU A 130 13.05 4.32 17.68
CA LEU A 130 13.73 3.48 18.67
C LEU A 130 14.15 4.28 19.92
N GLU A 131 14.58 5.53 19.74
CA GLU A 131 14.87 6.45 20.84
C GLU A 131 13.62 6.82 21.63
N ASP A 132 12.52 7.16 20.95
CA ASP A 132 11.21 7.45 21.58
C ASP A 132 10.68 6.24 22.39
N LYS A 133 11.04 5.01 21.99
CA LYS A 133 10.71 3.76 22.71
C LYS A 133 11.68 3.44 23.84
N GLY A 134 12.72 4.23 24.06
CA GLY A 134 13.76 4.00 25.08
C GLY A 134 14.65 2.79 24.78
N LEU A 135 14.78 2.37 23.51
CA LEU A 135 15.58 1.22 23.11
C LEU A 135 17.03 1.59 22.75
N CYS A 136 17.26 2.86 22.42
CA CYS A 136 18.59 3.38 22.11
C CYS A 136 18.72 4.88 22.43
N GLU A 137 19.95 5.33 22.62
CA GLU A 137 20.32 6.75 22.69
C GLU A 137 21.07 7.17 21.43
N ILE A 138 20.65 8.29 20.83
CA ILE A 138 21.31 8.84 19.65
C ILE A 138 22.33 9.90 20.08
N ASN A 139 23.59 9.65 19.74
CA ASN A 139 24.68 10.61 19.84
C ASN A 139 25.05 11.13 18.44
N THR A 140 25.87 12.20 18.36
CA THR A 140 26.24 12.90 17.12
C THR A 140 26.53 11.97 15.94
N ASP A 141 27.32 10.91 16.15
CA ASP A 141 27.70 9.97 15.08
C ASP A 141 27.38 8.49 15.41
N SER A 142 26.79 8.21 16.57
CA SER A 142 26.62 6.83 17.04
C SER A 142 25.31 6.59 17.76
N ILE A 143 24.81 5.37 17.67
CA ILE A 143 23.60 4.91 18.35
C ILE A 143 24.03 3.86 19.38
N THR A 144 23.60 4.05 20.63
CA THR A 144 23.92 3.17 21.75
C THR A 144 22.66 2.43 22.18
N TYR A 145 22.73 1.11 22.34
CA TYR A 145 21.61 0.31 22.84
C TYR A 145 21.42 0.53 24.35
N ILE A 146 20.16 0.69 24.77
CA ILE A 146 19.79 0.76 26.19
C ILE A 146 19.26 -0.60 26.63
N GLU A 147 19.79 -1.13 27.74
CA GLU A 147 19.33 -2.39 28.34
C GLU A 147 18.07 -2.25 29.19
#